data_AF-A0A1E7EN25-F1
#
_entry.id   AF-A0A1E7EN25-F1
#
_cell.length_a   1.000
_cell.length_b   1.000
_cell.length_c   1.000
_cell.angle_alpha   90.00
_cell.angle_beta   90.00
_cell.angle_gamma   90.00
#
_symmetry.space_group_name_H-M   'P 1'
#
loop_
_entity.id
_entity.type
_entity.pdbx_description
1 polymer ?
#
loop_
_entity_poly.entity_id
_entity_poly.type
_entity_poly.pdbx_seq_one_letter_code
_entity_poly.pdbx_strand_id
1 'polypeptide(L)'
;MTLFSLMTASAASSYVVEGERDTARILKNSKNKSVKKSKKGKSMKKSKKGGVVTSTPPPLILSKSDPFAISYSPLTSTPTNEDYEQLTGVTSNYLEDYFMEFFDKTALTNLDSFLTVRDIEQGEPDKPGRVFYNSTGLFSPDSTSIPSTRSIDSLIPPAFGSGDYLTLIKALPASNPFRETEPSFC
;
A
#
# COMPACT_ATOMS: atom_id res chain seq x y z
N MET A 1 -55.75 4.74 29.62
CA MET A 1 -54.80 3.80 29.01
C MET A 1 -53.41 4.43 29.09
N THR A 2 -52.64 3.95 30.05
CA THR A 2 -51.18 4.09 30.27
C THR A 2 -50.44 3.40 29.09
N LEU A 3 -49.25 3.78 28.59
CA LEU A 3 -47.98 4.16 29.21
C LEU A 3 -47.06 4.89 28.20
N PHE A 4 -46.23 5.79 28.73
CA PHE A 4 -45.03 6.37 28.11
C PHE A 4 -44.01 5.28 27.74
N SER A 5 -43.23 5.49 26.68
CA SER A 5 -41.91 4.86 26.52
C SER A 5 -40.84 5.92 26.27
N LEU A 6 -39.96 6.02 27.26
CA LEU A 6 -38.67 6.71 27.24
C LEU A 6 -37.77 6.09 26.16
N MET A 7 -37.13 6.93 25.34
CA MET A 7 -35.85 6.57 24.72
C MET A 7 -34.72 7.10 25.59
N THR A 8 -34.02 6.19 26.24
CA THR A 8 -32.79 6.44 26.99
C THR A 8 -31.61 6.61 26.03
N ALA A 9 -30.89 7.71 26.19
CA ALA A 9 -29.54 7.89 25.68
C ALA A 9 -28.56 6.98 26.45
N SER A 10 -27.54 6.46 25.77
CA SER A 10 -26.33 5.97 26.42
C SER A 10 -25.10 6.41 25.65
N ALA A 11 -24.13 6.89 26.41
CA ALA A 11 -22.93 7.59 25.99
C ALA A 11 -21.73 6.64 25.80
N ALA A 12 -20.79 7.13 24.99
CA ALA A 12 -19.33 6.98 25.04
C ALA A 12 -18.70 5.64 25.48
N SER A 13 -17.86 5.09 24.61
CA SER A 13 -16.64 4.41 25.03
C SER A 13 -15.51 4.71 24.05
N SER A 14 -14.61 5.60 24.45
CA SER A 14 -13.35 5.90 23.79
C SER A 14 -12.30 4.87 24.21
N TYR A 15 -11.74 4.13 23.24
CA TYR A 15 -10.47 3.43 23.45
C TYR A 15 -9.35 4.21 22.75
N VAL A 16 -8.54 4.85 23.58
CA VAL A 16 -7.19 5.29 23.25
C VAL A 16 -6.28 4.09 23.55
N VAL A 17 -5.59 3.57 22.53
CA VAL A 17 -4.46 2.66 22.72
C VAL A 17 -3.21 3.40 22.30
N GLU A 18 -2.57 4.03 23.29
CA GLU A 18 -1.18 4.46 23.20
C GLU A 18 -0.30 3.21 23.24
N GLY A 19 0.27 2.86 22.08
CA GLY A 19 1.28 1.82 21.94
C GLY A 19 2.67 2.45 21.83
N GLU A 20 3.20 2.89 22.96
CA GLU A 20 4.59 3.29 23.15
C GLU A 20 5.52 2.10 22.79
N ARG A 21 6.37 2.28 21.76
CA ARG A 21 7.49 1.38 21.47
C ARG A 21 8.77 2.19 21.25
N ASP A 22 9.30 2.71 22.34
CA ASP A 22 10.73 2.98 22.48
C ASP A 22 11.44 1.67 22.84
N THR A 23 12.17 1.07 21.89
CA THR A 23 13.29 0.19 22.25
C THR A 23 14.48 0.43 21.32
N ALA A 24 15.40 1.22 21.86
CA ALA A 24 16.78 1.34 21.42
C ALA A 24 17.45 -0.02 21.22
N ARG A 25 18.02 -0.23 20.04
CA ARG A 25 19.16 -1.11 19.69
C ARG A 25 19.41 -0.79 18.21
N ILE A 26 20.47 -0.09 17.84
CA ILE A 26 21.76 -0.70 17.48
C ILE A 26 22.84 0.38 17.65
N LEU A 27 23.62 0.23 18.71
CA LEU A 27 24.94 0.85 18.82
C LEU A 27 25.91 -0.29 19.11
N LYS A 28 26.80 -0.57 18.15
CA LYS A 28 28.16 -1.12 18.29
C LYS A 28 28.61 -1.69 16.94
N ASN A 29 29.44 -0.93 16.23
CA ASN A 29 30.69 -1.55 15.80
C ASN A 29 31.82 -0.53 15.80
N SER A 30 32.72 -0.77 16.74
CA SER A 30 34.01 -0.14 16.96
C SER A 30 35.01 -0.72 15.97
N LYS A 31 35.76 0.14 15.29
CA LYS A 31 37.19 -0.11 15.06
C LYS A 31 37.96 1.19 14.85
N ASN A 32 38.64 1.57 15.94
CA ASN A 32 39.71 2.54 15.99
C ASN A 32 40.78 2.31 14.92
N LYS A 33 41.23 3.39 14.29
CA LYS A 33 42.65 3.60 13.98
C LYS A 33 42.94 5.10 14.01
N SER A 34 43.44 5.57 15.16
CA SER A 34 44.10 6.86 15.30
C SER A 34 45.61 6.67 15.21
N VAL A 35 46.30 7.39 14.33
CA VAL A 35 47.71 7.78 14.53
C VAL A 35 47.86 9.25 14.12
N LYS A 36 48.47 9.99 15.06
CA LYS A 36 48.71 11.43 15.13
C LYS A 36 49.70 11.94 14.06
N LYS A 37 49.54 13.22 13.62
CA LYS A 37 50.43 14.36 14.00
C LYS A 37 50.20 15.63 13.13
N SER A 38 49.59 16.64 13.76
CA SER A 38 50.02 18.06 13.87
C SER A 38 50.78 18.77 12.73
N LYS A 39 50.25 19.93 12.26
CA LYS A 39 50.92 21.26 12.37
C LYS A 39 50.06 22.46 11.89
N LYS A 40 49.66 23.30 12.86
CA LYS A 40 49.79 24.78 12.94
C LYS A 40 49.67 25.63 11.65
N GLY A 41 48.65 26.51 11.57
CA GLY A 41 48.65 27.66 10.65
C GLY A 41 47.40 28.57 10.67
N LYS A 42 47.47 29.66 11.47
CA LYS A 42 46.90 31.02 11.28
C LYS A 42 45.42 31.25 10.85
N SER A 43 44.66 31.80 11.81
CA SER A 43 43.87 33.06 11.75
C SER A 43 43.40 33.62 10.39
N MET A 44 42.08 33.71 10.17
CA MET A 44 41.28 34.97 10.23
C MET A 44 39.87 34.81 9.61
N LYS A 45 38.89 35.36 10.35
CA LYS A 45 37.68 36.10 9.91
C LYS A 45 36.55 35.42 9.12
N LYS A 46 35.36 35.78 9.62
CA LYS A 46 34.05 35.99 8.98
C LYS A 46 33.12 34.78 8.83
N SER A 47 32.26 34.67 9.85
CA SER A 47 30.81 34.65 9.71
C SER A 47 30.24 34.50 8.29
N LYS A 48 29.68 33.33 8.02
CA LYS A 48 28.39 33.21 7.34
C LYS A 48 27.69 31.98 7.90
N LYS A 49 26.57 32.20 8.61
CA LYS A 49 25.60 31.16 8.96
C LYS A 49 25.16 30.51 7.63
N GLY A 50 25.79 29.41 7.27
CA GLY A 50 25.23 28.49 6.29
C GLY A 50 24.11 27.75 6.99
N GLY A 51 22.88 28.21 6.80
CA GLY A 51 21.71 27.46 7.22
C GLY A 51 21.82 26.06 6.63
N VAL A 52 21.74 25.05 7.49
CA VAL A 52 21.37 23.71 7.06
C VAL A 52 20.00 23.89 6.44
N VAL A 53 19.94 23.92 5.11
CA VAL A 53 18.68 23.76 4.41
C VAL A 53 18.34 22.30 4.62
N THR A 54 17.62 22.01 5.70
CA THR A 54 16.82 20.81 5.80
C THR A 54 15.81 20.93 4.67
N SER A 55 16.16 20.44 3.50
CA SER A 55 15.23 20.31 2.38
C SER A 55 14.23 19.25 2.81
N THR A 56 13.14 19.68 3.42
CA THR A 56 11.97 18.84 3.62
C THR A 56 11.64 18.25 2.25
N PRO A 57 11.62 16.91 2.09
CA PRO A 57 11.28 16.31 0.81
C PRO A 57 9.88 16.81 0.41
N PRO A 58 9.67 17.15 -0.87
CA PRO A 58 8.38 17.63 -1.32
C PRO A 58 7.30 16.57 -1.03
N PRO A 59 6.07 16.99 -0.67
CA PRO A 59 5.02 16.07 -0.28
C PRO A 59 4.61 15.18 -1.46
N LEU A 60 4.53 13.87 -1.21
CA LEU A 60 4.03 12.91 -2.19
C LEU A 60 2.54 13.13 -2.45
N ILE A 61 2.11 12.88 -3.69
CA ILE A 61 0.72 13.09 -4.11
C ILE A 61 0.02 11.73 -4.18
N LEU A 62 -1.10 11.60 -3.48
CA LEU A 62 -1.90 10.37 -3.49
C LEU A 62 -3.07 10.49 -4.47
N SER A 63 -3.25 9.48 -5.30
CA SER A 63 -4.49 9.24 -6.03
C SER A 63 -5.02 7.86 -5.71
N LYS A 64 -6.31 7.77 -5.37
CA LYS A 64 -6.98 6.52 -5.02
C LYS A 64 -7.90 6.07 -6.14
N SER A 65 -8.02 4.76 -6.33
CA SER A 65 -9.08 4.16 -7.12
C SER A 65 -10.39 4.17 -6.33
N ASP A 66 -11.50 4.01 -7.05
CA ASP A 66 -12.73 3.55 -6.42
C ASP A 66 -12.58 2.07 -6.00
N PRO A 67 -13.34 1.58 -5.00
CA PRO A 67 -13.37 0.16 -4.67
C PRO A 67 -13.84 -0.67 -5.88
N PHE A 68 -13.12 -1.74 -6.19
CA PHE A 68 -13.46 -2.65 -7.28
C PHE A 68 -13.50 -4.10 -6.81
N ALA A 69 -14.24 -4.94 -7.53
CA ALA A 69 -14.44 -6.33 -7.17
C ALA A 69 -13.90 -7.27 -8.25
N ILE A 70 -13.17 -8.29 -7.80
CA ILE A 70 -12.80 -9.43 -8.63
C ILE A 70 -13.57 -10.63 -8.13
N SER A 71 -14.28 -11.29 -9.04
CA SER A 71 -14.98 -12.53 -8.73
C SER A 71 -14.11 -13.74 -9.02
N TYR A 72 -14.05 -14.64 -8.04
CA TYR A 72 -13.34 -15.91 -8.07
C TYR A 72 -14.33 -17.02 -7.74
N SER A 73 -14.37 -18.08 -8.55
CA SER A 73 -15.26 -19.23 -8.32
C SER A 73 -14.44 -20.46 -7.91
N PRO A 74 -13.97 -20.57 -6.65
CA PRO A 74 -13.20 -21.72 -6.20
C PRO A 74 -14.01 -23.00 -6.35
N LEU A 75 -13.41 -23.98 -7.01
CA LEU A 75 -14.03 -25.29 -7.27
C LEU A 75 -14.00 -26.19 -6.02
N THR A 76 -13.11 -25.87 -5.08
CA THR A 76 -12.82 -26.69 -3.90
C THR A 76 -13.31 -26.03 -2.61
N SER A 77 -12.94 -26.61 -1.46
CA SER A 77 -13.26 -26.20 -0.08
C SER A 77 -13.36 -24.69 0.17
N THR A 78 -14.18 -24.32 1.17
CA THR A 78 -14.33 -22.95 1.67
C THR A 78 -12.95 -22.29 1.91
N PRO A 79 -12.65 -21.16 1.27
CA PRO A 79 -11.40 -20.43 1.47
C PRO A 79 -11.24 -19.95 2.92
N THR A 80 -10.04 -20.11 3.44
CA THR A 80 -9.64 -19.59 4.74
C THR A 80 -9.13 -18.15 4.60
N ASN A 81 -8.99 -17.42 5.72
CA ASN A 81 -8.42 -16.07 5.66
C ASN A 81 -6.99 -16.07 5.08
N GLU A 82 -6.19 -17.10 5.36
CA GLU A 82 -4.82 -17.20 4.82
C GLU A 82 -4.82 -17.40 3.29
N ASP A 83 -5.81 -18.11 2.74
CA ASP A 83 -5.96 -18.24 1.29
C ASP A 83 -6.23 -16.88 0.63
N TYR A 84 -7.06 -16.05 1.27
CA TYR A 84 -7.32 -14.69 0.80
C TYR A 84 -6.11 -13.76 0.99
N GLU A 85 -5.32 -13.92 2.05
CA GLU A 85 -4.09 -13.14 2.25
C GLU A 85 -3.07 -13.43 1.14
N GLN A 86 -2.88 -14.71 0.81
CA GLN A 86 -2.03 -15.13 -0.32
C GLN A 86 -2.55 -14.58 -1.65
N LEU A 87 -3.86 -14.70 -1.90
CA LEU A 87 -4.50 -14.14 -3.10
C LEU A 87 -4.27 -12.63 -3.17
N THR A 88 -4.53 -11.91 -2.08
CA THR A 88 -4.35 -10.45 -1.99
C THR A 88 -2.90 -10.05 -2.24
N GLY A 89 -1.93 -10.79 -1.70
CA GLY A 89 -0.51 -10.54 -1.97
C GLY A 89 -0.17 -10.67 -3.45
N VAL A 90 -0.66 -11.72 -4.12
CA VAL A 90 -0.49 -11.90 -5.56
C VAL A 90 -1.15 -10.77 -6.36
N THR A 91 -2.41 -10.42 -6.05
CA THR A 91 -3.13 -9.33 -6.72
C THR A 91 -2.43 -7.99 -6.53
N SER A 92 -1.97 -7.70 -5.31
CA SER A 92 -1.29 -6.44 -5.01
C SER A 92 0.02 -6.31 -5.77
N ASN A 93 0.88 -7.32 -5.71
CA ASN A 93 2.16 -7.29 -6.42
C ASN A 93 1.96 -7.18 -7.92
N TYR A 94 0.99 -7.93 -8.48
CA TYR A 94 0.67 -7.87 -9.90
C TYR A 94 0.25 -6.47 -10.34
N LEU A 95 -0.68 -5.84 -9.62
CA LEU A 95 -1.13 -4.49 -9.94
C LEU A 95 -0.03 -3.46 -9.73
N GLU A 96 0.80 -3.62 -8.70
CA GLU A 96 1.95 -2.74 -8.50
C GLU A 96 2.89 -2.79 -9.70
N ASP A 97 3.34 -3.98 -10.10
CA ASP A 97 4.22 -4.16 -11.27
C ASP A 97 3.59 -3.62 -12.56
N TYR A 98 2.31 -3.92 -12.79
CA TYR A 98 1.57 -3.43 -13.96
C TYR A 98 1.52 -1.90 -14.03
N PHE A 99 1.18 -1.23 -12.94
CA PHE A 99 1.06 0.23 -12.91
C PHE A 99 2.44 0.92 -12.94
N MET A 100 3.44 0.36 -12.27
CA MET A 100 4.82 0.84 -12.35
C MET A 100 5.33 0.76 -13.78
N GLU A 101 5.16 -0.37 -14.47
CA GLU A 101 5.56 -0.52 -15.87
C GLU A 101 4.76 0.40 -16.81
N PHE A 102 3.46 0.57 -16.56
CA PHE A 102 2.61 1.46 -17.36
C PHE A 102 3.10 2.91 -17.26
N PHE A 103 3.33 3.41 -16.04
CA PHE A 103 3.72 4.81 -15.83
C PHE A 103 5.20 5.08 -16.12
N ASP A 104 6.10 4.11 -15.98
CA ASP A 104 7.51 4.24 -16.42
C ASP A 104 7.62 4.53 -17.93
N LYS A 105 6.68 4.00 -18.72
CA LYS A 105 6.58 4.29 -20.16
C LYS A 105 5.97 5.67 -20.46
N THR A 106 5.33 6.31 -19.48
CA THR A 106 4.73 7.65 -19.64
C THR A 106 5.71 8.72 -19.18
N ALA A 107 6.18 9.56 -20.10
CA ALA A 107 7.12 10.63 -19.76
C ALA A 107 6.57 11.75 -18.85
N LEU A 108 5.29 11.67 -18.46
CA LEU A 108 4.58 12.75 -17.75
C LEU A 108 4.27 12.43 -16.29
N THR A 109 4.31 11.16 -15.90
CA THR A 109 3.85 10.71 -14.60
C THR A 109 4.91 9.82 -13.98
N ASN A 110 5.37 10.18 -12.79
CA ASN A 110 6.35 9.41 -12.05
C ASN A 110 5.66 8.80 -10.82
N LEU A 111 5.42 7.50 -10.90
CA LEU A 111 4.79 6.71 -9.85
C LEU A 111 5.90 6.13 -8.95
N ASP A 112 5.86 6.45 -7.66
CA ASP A 112 6.81 5.93 -6.68
C ASP A 112 6.39 4.56 -6.14
N SER A 113 5.09 4.37 -5.92
CA SER A 113 4.51 3.08 -5.50
C SER A 113 3.03 2.97 -5.79
N PHE A 114 2.53 1.73 -5.87
CA PHE A 114 1.11 1.45 -6.05
C PHE A 114 0.65 0.33 -5.11
N LEU A 115 -0.11 0.71 -4.09
CA LEU A 115 -0.57 -0.21 -3.06
C LEU A 115 -1.98 -0.67 -3.34
N THR A 116 -2.23 -1.98 -3.29
CA THR A 116 -3.59 -2.55 -3.32
C THR A 116 -3.87 -3.29 -2.02
N VAL A 117 -5.02 -3.00 -1.41
CA VAL A 117 -5.48 -3.68 -0.19
C VAL A 117 -6.83 -4.30 -0.42
N ARG A 118 -7.06 -5.47 0.20
CA ARG A 118 -8.38 -6.09 0.26
C ARG A 118 -9.25 -5.33 1.25
N ASP A 119 -10.46 -4.96 0.85
CA ASP A 119 -11.47 -4.42 1.74
C ASP A 119 -12.18 -5.56 2.48
N ILE A 120 -11.87 -5.72 3.76
CA ILE A 120 -12.41 -6.77 4.62
C ILE A 120 -13.88 -6.48 4.99
N GLU A 121 -14.32 -5.22 4.91
CA GLU A 121 -15.71 -4.84 5.26
C GLU A 121 -16.70 -5.16 4.12
N GLN A 122 -16.23 -5.16 2.86
CA GLN A 122 -17.07 -5.43 1.69
C GLN A 122 -17.00 -6.88 1.20
N GLY A 123 -16.01 -7.66 1.63
CA GLY A 123 -15.94 -9.09 1.36
C GLY A 123 -16.86 -9.89 2.29
N GLU A 124 -17.78 -10.68 1.75
CA GLU A 124 -18.51 -11.66 2.55
C GLU A 124 -17.61 -12.89 2.79
N PRO A 125 -17.08 -13.11 4.02
CA PRO A 125 -16.21 -14.25 4.29
C PRO A 125 -16.89 -15.61 4.01
N ASP A 126 -18.22 -15.63 4.09
CA ASP A 126 -19.04 -16.83 3.91
C ASP A 126 -19.51 -17.05 2.46
N LYS A 127 -19.23 -16.11 1.53
CA LYS A 127 -19.50 -16.29 0.10
C LYS A 127 -18.20 -16.32 -0.68
N PRO A 128 -17.63 -17.52 -0.93
CA PRO A 128 -16.49 -17.66 -1.82
C PRO A 128 -16.93 -17.24 -3.21
N GLY A 129 -16.39 -16.13 -3.70
CA GLY A 129 -17.01 -15.54 -4.87
C GLY A 129 -16.46 -14.20 -5.25
N ARG A 130 -16.35 -13.27 -4.30
CA ARG A 130 -16.12 -11.87 -4.62
C ARG A 130 -15.19 -11.23 -3.61
N VAL A 131 -14.08 -10.69 -4.09
CA VAL A 131 -13.09 -9.98 -3.27
C VAL A 131 -13.04 -8.53 -3.71
N PHE A 132 -13.19 -7.63 -2.75
CA PHE A 132 -13.15 -6.20 -2.96
C PHE A 132 -11.76 -5.67 -2.66
N TYR A 133 -11.28 -4.77 -3.51
CA TYR A 133 -9.97 -4.16 -3.41
C TYR A 133 -10.09 -2.64 -3.51
N ASN A 134 -9.14 -1.95 -2.89
CA ASN A 134 -8.91 -0.53 -3.05
C ASN A 134 -7.42 -0.32 -3.36
N SER A 135 -7.14 0.50 -4.37
CA SER A 135 -5.77 0.78 -4.79
C SER A 135 -5.43 2.27 -4.60
N THR A 136 -4.19 2.52 -4.21
CA THR A 136 -3.65 3.87 -4.00
C THR A 136 -2.31 3.99 -4.70
N GLY A 137 -2.23 4.90 -5.66
CA GLY A 137 -0.98 5.32 -6.29
C GLY A 137 -0.35 6.48 -5.54
N LEU A 138 0.96 6.37 -5.31
CA LEU A 138 1.79 7.39 -4.70
C LEU A 138 2.69 7.98 -5.78
N PHE A 139 2.46 9.24 -6.11
CA PHE A 139 3.14 9.91 -7.21
C PHE A 139 4.15 10.91 -6.69
N SER A 140 5.27 10.98 -7.40
CA SER A 140 6.28 11.99 -7.15
C SER A 140 5.72 13.37 -7.47
N PRO A 141 6.01 14.39 -6.64
CA PRO A 141 5.63 15.78 -6.91
C PRO A 141 6.29 16.36 -8.15
N ASP A 142 7.34 15.72 -8.68
CA ASP A 142 8.00 16.11 -9.94
C ASP A 142 7.21 15.63 -11.18
N SER A 143 6.14 14.86 -10.99
CA SER A 143 5.25 14.45 -12.08
C SER A 143 4.62 15.68 -12.75
N THR A 144 4.69 15.72 -14.08
CA THR A 144 4.03 16.78 -14.87
C THR A 144 2.51 16.62 -14.87
N SER A 145 2.02 15.39 -14.75
CA SER A 145 0.60 15.08 -14.66
C SER A 145 0.35 13.97 -13.65
N ILE A 146 -0.62 14.22 -12.75
CA ILE A 146 -1.11 13.24 -11.80
C ILE A 146 -2.43 12.67 -12.33
N PRO A 147 -2.55 11.35 -12.51
CA PRO A 147 -3.77 10.74 -12.97
C PRO A 147 -4.90 10.94 -11.94
N SER A 148 -6.09 11.23 -12.46
CA SER A 148 -7.31 11.26 -11.65
C SER A 148 -7.73 9.85 -11.26
N THR A 149 -8.58 9.72 -10.22
CA THR A 149 -9.24 8.46 -9.83
C THR A 149 -9.82 7.73 -11.03
N ARG A 150 -10.64 8.41 -11.85
CA ARG A 150 -11.21 7.86 -13.09
C ARG A 150 -10.16 7.29 -14.05
N SER A 151 -8.98 7.91 -14.13
CA SER A 151 -7.90 7.43 -15.00
C SER A 151 -7.32 6.12 -14.47
N ILE A 152 -7.08 6.04 -13.15
CA ILE A 152 -6.64 4.81 -12.48
C ILE A 152 -7.70 3.72 -12.67
N ASP A 153 -8.97 4.01 -12.41
CA ASP A 153 -10.06 3.04 -12.56
C ASP A 153 -10.18 2.49 -13.98
N SER A 154 -9.89 3.31 -15.00
CA SER A 154 -9.92 2.86 -16.39
C SER A 154 -8.77 1.92 -16.76
N LEU A 155 -7.69 1.90 -15.97
CA LEU A 155 -6.51 1.07 -16.18
C LEU A 155 -6.58 -0.27 -15.42
N ILE A 156 -7.44 -0.38 -14.41
CA ILE A 156 -7.58 -1.60 -13.60
C ILE A 156 -8.19 -2.78 -14.40
N PRO A 157 -9.35 -2.65 -15.08
CA PRO A 157 -9.93 -3.75 -15.85
C PRO A 157 -8.99 -4.34 -16.93
N PRO A 158 -8.29 -3.55 -17.77
CA PRO A 158 -7.41 -4.12 -18.78
C PRO A 158 -6.18 -4.81 -18.16
N ALA A 159 -5.76 -4.44 -16.95
CA ALA A 159 -4.70 -5.16 -16.24
C ALA A 159 -5.06 -6.63 -16.05
N PHE A 160 -6.33 -6.95 -15.79
CA PHE A 160 -6.77 -8.33 -15.59
C PHE A 160 -7.10 -9.09 -16.89
N GLY A 161 -7.07 -8.38 -18.04
CA GLY A 161 -7.22 -9.00 -19.35
C GLY A 161 -5.95 -9.67 -19.89
N SER A 162 -4.80 -9.47 -19.22
CA SER A 162 -3.55 -10.15 -19.57
C SER A 162 -3.56 -11.58 -19.02
N GLY A 163 -3.02 -12.54 -19.77
CA GLY A 163 -2.87 -13.93 -19.31
C GLY A 163 -1.88 -14.08 -18.14
N ASP A 164 -1.14 -13.03 -17.81
CA ASP A 164 -0.09 -13.02 -16.80
C ASP A 164 -0.69 -13.14 -15.40
N TYR A 165 -1.78 -12.42 -15.13
CA TYR A 165 -2.46 -12.49 -13.84
C TYR A 165 -3.01 -13.90 -13.54
N LEU A 166 -3.60 -14.54 -14.54
CA LEU A 166 -4.10 -15.92 -14.41
C LEU A 166 -2.97 -16.90 -14.08
N THR A 167 -1.79 -16.69 -14.67
CA THR A 167 -0.60 -17.51 -14.40
C THR A 167 -0.17 -17.39 -12.94
N LEU A 168 -0.22 -16.18 -12.37
CA LEU A 168 0.10 -15.94 -10.97
C LEU A 168 -0.90 -16.58 -10.01
N ILE A 169 -2.21 -16.51 -10.32
CA ILE A 169 -3.24 -17.21 -9.53
C ILE A 169 -3.01 -18.72 -9.56
N LYS A 170 -2.71 -19.29 -10.74
CA LYS A 170 -2.42 -20.72 -10.89
C LYS A 170 -1.13 -21.17 -10.20
N ALA A 171 -0.25 -20.23 -9.86
CA ALA A 171 0.98 -20.46 -9.10
C ALA A 171 0.79 -20.35 -7.58
N LEU A 172 -0.41 -20.01 -7.08
CA LEU A 172 -0.72 -20.07 -5.65
C LEU A 172 -0.44 -21.49 -5.07
N PRO A 173 -0.21 -21.60 -3.76
CA PRO A 173 0.00 -22.89 -3.11
C PRO A 173 -1.10 -23.90 -3.46
N ALA A 174 -0.74 -25.19 -3.55
CA ALA A 174 -1.69 -26.23 -3.95
C ALA A 174 -2.89 -26.38 -2.98
N SER A 175 -2.76 -25.91 -1.75
CA SER A 175 -3.84 -25.87 -0.76
C SER A 175 -4.84 -24.72 -1.00
N ASN A 176 -4.46 -23.70 -1.78
CA ASN A 176 -5.26 -22.51 -1.96
C ASN A 176 -6.37 -22.76 -3.00
N PRO A 177 -7.66 -22.64 -2.63
CA PRO A 177 -8.78 -22.96 -3.50
C PRO A 177 -8.94 -21.98 -4.67
N PHE A 178 -8.32 -20.80 -4.61
CA PHE A 178 -8.36 -19.83 -5.70
C PHE A 178 -7.50 -20.23 -6.90
N ARG A 179 -6.57 -21.17 -6.73
CA ARG A 179 -5.62 -21.57 -7.77
C ARG A 179 -6.29 -22.07 -9.06
N GLU A 180 -7.43 -22.72 -8.93
CA GLU A 180 -8.18 -23.30 -10.05
C GLU A 180 -9.26 -22.36 -10.60
N THR A 181 -9.28 -21.10 -10.15
CA THR A 181 -10.29 -20.13 -10.55
C THR A 181 -9.87 -19.33 -11.76
N GLU A 182 -10.87 -18.88 -12.51
CA GLU A 182 -10.70 -17.82 -13.50
C GLU A 182 -11.24 -16.52 -12.89
N PRO A 183 -10.40 -15.51 -12.66
CA PRO A 183 -10.83 -14.23 -12.13
C PRO A 183 -11.67 -13.51 -13.18
N SER A 184 -12.75 -12.87 -12.75
CA SER A 184 -13.57 -12.01 -13.60
C SER A 184 -13.80 -10.67 -12.93
N PHE A 185 -13.57 -9.59 -13.68
CA PHE A 185 -13.84 -8.24 -13.20
C PHE A 185 -15.37 -7.99 -13.22
N CYS A 186 -15.91 -7.42 -12.15
CA CYS A 186 -17.36 -7.24 -11.95
C CYS A 186 -17.79 -5.78 -11.87
#